data_AF-A0A952RZB7-F1
#
_entry.id   AF-A0A952RZB7-F1
#
_cell.length_a   1.000
_cell.length_b   1.000
_cell.length_c   1.000
_cell.angle_alpha   90.00
_cell.angle_beta   90.00
_cell.angle_gamma   90.00
#
_symmetry.space_group_name_H-M   'P 1'
#
loop_
_entity.id
_entity.type
_entity.pdbx_description
1 polymer ?
#
loop_
_entity_poly.entity_id
_entity_poly.type
_entity_poly.pdbx_seq_one_letter_code
_entity_poly.pdbx_strand_id
1 'polypeptide(L)'
;MKKVNLAILGIAVLGIGAIFAFAQMGDGSGKHADGKKRWGKGGMHKMHGGGRGMGMHLRGLDLTDAQKEQVKAIREASKPAMEPLRQAMKENRMKFREAKQNGADEATLTSLKNEMAPIREQMKAQHEAVKSQIMAILTDEQKAKLAEREAKRAERRAARKAAREAKPQE
;
A
#
# COMPACT_ATOMS: atom_id res chain seq x y z
N MET A 1 -39.50 7.19 31.46
CA MET A 1 -40.24 7.71 30.28
C MET A 1 -39.50 8.97 29.84
N LYS A 2 -38.98 9.18 28.62
CA LYS A 2 -39.17 8.60 27.29
C LYS A 2 -37.80 8.62 26.57
N LYS A 3 -37.50 7.59 25.77
CA LYS A 3 -36.31 7.54 24.89
C LYS A 3 -36.54 8.47 23.70
N VAL A 4 -35.54 9.25 23.30
CA VAL A 4 -35.57 10.00 22.04
C VAL A 4 -34.50 9.40 21.12
N ASN A 5 -34.94 8.55 20.21
CA ASN A 5 -34.16 8.12 19.06
C ASN A 5 -34.27 9.22 18.01
N LEU A 6 -33.15 9.84 17.64
CA LEU A 6 -33.07 10.72 16.48
C LEU A 6 -31.94 10.26 15.58
N ALA A 7 -32.31 9.40 14.64
CA ALA A 7 -31.57 9.16 13.42
C ALA A 7 -31.70 10.41 12.54
N ILE A 8 -30.60 11.09 12.24
CA ILE A 8 -30.52 12.04 11.14
C ILE A 8 -29.34 11.62 10.27
N LEU A 9 -29.72 10.94 9.18
CA LEU A 9 -29.00 10.87 7.93
C LEU A 9 -28.69 12.29 7.45
N GLY A 10 -27.43 12.68 7.49
CA GLY A 10 -26.93 13.91 6.89
C GLY A 10 -25.65 13.61 6.12
N ILE A 11 -25.79 13.08 4.90
CA ILE A 11 -24.67 12.94 3.97
C ILE A 11 -24.32 14.35 3.48
N ALA A 12 -23.37 14.99 4.17
CA ALA A 12 -22.74 16.20 3.67
C ALA A 12 -21.73 15.83 2.59
N VAL A 13 -22.18 15.77 1.34
CA VAL A 13 -21.32 15.72 0.15
C VAL A 13 -20.65 17.09 0.03
N LEU A 14 -19.45 17.23 0.60
CA LEU A 14 -18.57 18.35 0.27
C LEU A 14 -17.87 18.04 -1.05
N GLY A 15 -18.48 18.54 -2.13
CA GLY A 15 -17.88 18.59 -3.45
C GLY A 15 -16.66 19.49 -3.44
N ILE A 16 -15.51 18.93 -3.82
CA ILE A 16 -14.39 19.69 -4.38
C ILE A 16 -14.19 19.17 -5.79
N GLY A 17 -14.63 19.98 -6.75
CA GLY A 17 -14.34 19.80 -8.15
C GLY A 17 -12.87 20.08 -8.44
N ALA A 18 -12.29 19.26 -9.29
CA ALA A 18 -11.15 19.62 -10.11
C ALA A 18 -11.37 18.99 -11.49
N ILE A 19 -11.71 19.86 -12.44
CA ILE A 19 -11.81 19.57 -13.86
C ILE A 19 -10.40 19.25 -14.35
N PHE A 20 -10.19 18.06 -14.91
CA PHE A 20 -9.04 17.81 -15.80
C PHE A 20 -9.52 17.04 -17.02
N ALA A 21 -9.64 17.80 -18.11
CA ALA A 21 -9.73 17.27 -19.46
C ALA A 21 -8.36 16.71 -19.85
N PHE A 22 -8.29 15.43 -20.24
CA PHE A 22 -7.16 14.92 -21.01
C PHE A 22 -7.64 14.01 -22.14
N ALA A 23 -7.08 14.34 -23.30
CA ALA A 23 -7.43 13.92 -24.63
C ALA A 23 -7.11 12.45 -24.91
N GLN A 24 -7.79 11.93 -25.95
CA GLN A 24 -7.49 10.67 -26.61
C GLN A 24 -6.01 10.56 -27.01
N MET A 25 -5.43 9.37 -26.80
CA MET A 25 -4.38 8.86 -27.69
C MET A 25 -4.50 7.35 -27.78
N GLY A 26 -4.57 6.86 -29.02
CA GLY A 26 -4.79 5.47 -29.37
C GLY A 26 -3.53 4.66 -29.63
N ASP A 27 -3.81 3.44 -30.06
CA ASP A 27 -2.96 2.41 -30.69
C ASP A 27 -1.89 1.71 -29.84
N GLY A 28 -1.85 0.39 -29.98
CA GLY A 28 -0.79 -0.47 -29.48
C GLY A 28 -1.21 -1.94 -29.33
N SER A 29 -1.96 -2.52 -30.27
CA SER A 29 -2.31 -3.95 -30.24
C SER A 29 -1.14 -4.85 -30.68
N GLY A 30 -0.20 -5.10 -29.77
CA GLY A 30 0.91 -6.04 -29.97
C GLY A 30 0.54 -7.46 -29.52
N LYS A 31 0.28 -8.36 -30.48
CA LYS A 31 0.13 -9.80 -30.25
C LYS A 31 1.49 -10.41 -29.84
N HIS A 32 1.59 -10.97 -28.64
CA HIS A 32 2.75 -11.77 -28.23
C HIS A 32 2.53 -13.25 -28.53
N ALA A 33 3.41 -13.79 -29.38
CA ALA A 33 3.45 -15.17 -29.81
C ALA A 33 3.94 -16.13 -28.71
N ASP A 34 3.44 -17.36 -28.81
CA ASP A 34 3.67 -18.51 -27.95
C ASP A 34 5.14 -18.89 -27.77
N GLY A 35 5.58 -18.96 -26.52
CA GLY A 35 6.88 -19.48 -26.11
C GLY A 35 6.74 -20.54 -25.02
N LYS A 36 6.81 -21.82 -25.40
CA LYS A 36 6.73 -22.99 -24.52
C LYS A 36 7.77 -22.92 -23.39
N LYS A 37 7.33 -22.81 -22.14
CA LYS A 37 8.21 -22.92 -20.95
C LYS A 37 8.34 -24.37 -20.49
N ARG A 38 9.56 -24.90 -20.61
CA ARG A 38 10.01 -26.14 -19.95
C ARG A 38 10.13 -25.87 -18.45
N TRP A 39 9.40 -26.64 -17.64
CA TRP A 39 9.41 -26.53 -16.18
C TRP A 39 10.63 -27.23 -15.59
N GLY A 40 11.63 -26.45 -15.17
CA GLY A 40 12.73 -26.90 -14.33
C GLY A 40 12.27 -27.03 -12.87
N LYS A 41 12.52 -28.20 -12.29
CA LYS A 41 12.18 -28.61 -10.93
C LYS A 41 13.11 -27.90 -9.95
N GLY A 42 12.67 -26.76 -9.41
CA GLY A 42 13.35 -26.02 -8.34
C GLY A 42 12.32 -25.17 -7.60
N GLY A 43 12.13 -25.43 -6.31
CA GLY A 43 11.10 -24.83 -5.46
C GLY A 43 11.21 -23.31 -5.40
N MET A 44 10.58 -22.64 -6.35
CA MET A 44 10.40 -21.20 -6.34
C MET A 44 9.26 -20.92 -5.35
N HIS A 45 9.63 -20.61 -4.11
CA HIS A 45 8.71 -19.96 -3.17
C HIS A 45 8.04 -18.83 -3.93
N LYS A 46 6.74 -19.02 -4.20
CA LYS A 46 5.83 -18.01 -4.74
C LYS A 46 5.81 -16.90 -3.69
N MET A 47 6.79 -15.99 -3.74
CA MET A 47 6.69 -14.70 -3.07
C MET A 47 5.45 -14.08 -3.69
N HIS A 48 4.33 -14.14 -2.96
CA HIS A 48 3.15 -13.31 -3.19
C HIS A 48 3.56 -11.84 -3.00
N GLY A 49 4.33 -11.32 -3.96
CA GLY A 49 4.74 -9.94 -4.10
C GLY A 49 3.71 -9.21 -4.93
N GLY A 50 2.55 -8.97 -4.36
CA GLY A 50 1.49 -8.23 -5.03
C GLY A 50 0.32 -8.05 -4.09
N GLY A 51 0.31 -6.96 -3.33
CA GLY A 51 -0.84 -6.60 -2.48
C GLY A 51 -0.53 -6.29 -1.02
N ARG A 52 0.74 -6.14 -0.61
CA ARG A 52 1.07 -5.51 0.69
C ARG A 52 0.98 -3.98 0.63
N GLY A 53 0.02 -3.46 -0.12
CA GLY A 53 -0.42 -2.08 0.06
C GLY A 53 -1.42 -2.00 1.21
N MET A 54 -1.89 -0.79 1.49
CA MET A 54 -2.93 -0.45 2.49
C MET A 54 -4.17 -1.37 2.49
N GLY A 55 -4.41 -2.11 1.40
CA GLY A 55 -5.48 -3.11 1.31
C GLY A 55 -5.38 -4.28 2.28
N MET A 56 -4.22 -4.57 2.88
CA MET A 56 -4.12 -5.65 3.88
C MET A 56 -4.82 -5.32 5.20
N HIS A 57 -5.00 -4.03 5.53
CA HIS A 57 -5.60 -3.62 6.80
C HIS A 57 -7.12 -3.74 6.81
N LEU A 58 -7.76 -3.49 5.68
CA LEU A 58 -9.22 -3.66 5.52
C LEU A 58 -9.63 -5.10 5.17
N ARG A 59 -8.67 -5.97 4.82
CA ARG A 59 -8.95 -7.33 4.40
C ARG A 59 -9.63 -8.11 5.53
N GLY A 60 -10.83 -8.62 5.25
CA GLY A 60 -11.66 -9.36 6.20
C GLY A 60 -12.48 -8.49 7.15
N LEU A 61 -12.58 -7.17 6.92
CA LEU A 61 -13.74 -6.42 7.41
C LEU A 61 -14.93 -6.71 6.49
N ASP A 62 -16.10 -6.85 7.09
CA ASP A 62 -17.36 -7.02 6.37
C ASP A 62 -17.81 -5.62 5.90
N LEU A 63 -17.14 -5.12 4.85
CA LEU A 63 -17.46 -3.84 4.23
C LEU A 63 -18.73 -3.99 3.39
N THR A 64 -19.62 -3.01 3.47
CA THR A 64 -20.76 -2.92 2.54
C THR A 64 -20.26 -2.61 1.13
N ASP A 65 -21.08 -2.87 0.11
CA ASP A 65 -20.66 -2.59 -1.27
C ASP A 65 -20.44 -1.09 -1.51
N ALA A 66 -21.26 -0.24 -0.91
CA ALA A 66 -21.06 1.22 -0.89
C ALA A 66 -19.71 1.61 -0.25
N GLN A 67 -19.33 1.00 0.88
CA GLN A 67 -18.01 1.25 1.49
C GLN A 67 -16.87 0.79 0.57
N LYS A 68 -17.01 -0.35 -0.12
CA LYS A 68 -15.99 -0.83 -1.07
C LYS A 68 -15.81 0.12 -2.24
N GLU A 69 -16.89 0.66 -2.78
CA GLU A 69 -16.84 1.67 -3.85
C GLU A 69 -16.14 2.95 -3.39
N GLN A 70 -16.45 3.44 -2.18
CA GLN A 70 -15.75 4.58 -1.59
C GLN A 70 -14.26 4.31 -1.38
N VAL A 71 -13.87 3.13 -0.88
CA VAL A 71 -12.46 2.75 -0.77
C VAL A 71 -11.77 2.75 -2.14
N LYS A 72 -12.45 2.27 -3.19
CA LYS A 72 -11.90 2.26 -4.54
C LYS A 72 -11.70 3.69 -5.05
N ALA A 73 -12.70 4.55 -4.91
CA ALA A 73 -12.64 5.96 -5.31
C ALA A 73 -11.50 6.71 -4.59
N ILE A 74 -11.38 6.54 -3.26
CA ILE A 74 -10.28 7.12 -2.47
C ILE A 74 -8.91 6.68 -3.02
N ARG A 75 -8.76 5.40 -3.33
CA ARG A 75 -7.50 4.87 -3.87
C ARG A 75 -7.20 5.41 -5.25
N GLU A 76 -8.19 5.49 -6.13
CA GLU A 76 -8.04 6.01 -7.48
C GLU A 76 -7.66 7.49 -7.46
N ALA A 77 -8.30 8.29 -6.62
CA ALA A 77 -7.94 9.69 -6.40
C ALA A 77 -6.51 9.88 -5.86
N SER A 78 -5.99 8.92 -5.08
CA SER A 78 -4.62 8.99 -4.55
C SER A 78 -3.53 8.58 -5.56
N LYS A 79 -3.88 7.93 -6.68
CA LYS A 79 -2.88 7.41 -7.64
C LYS A 79 -1.97 8.50 -8.22
N PRO A 80 -2.47 9.65 -8.70
CA PRO A 80 -1.62 10.68 -9.30
C PRO A 80 -0.57 11.23 -8.34
N ALA A 81 -0.87 11.29 -7.04
CA ALA A 81 0.10 11.69 -6.01
C ALA A 81 1.12 10.57 -5.69
N MET A 82 0.75 9.30 -5.87
CA MET A 82 1.62 8.15 -5.59
C MET A 82 2.52 7.70 -6.71
N GLU A 83 2.08 7.80 -7.95
CA GLU A 83 2.84 7.36 -9.12
C GLU A 83 4.23 8.00 -9.24
N PRO A 84 4.40 9.34 -9.12
CA PRO A 84 5.73 9.95 -9.22
C PRO A 84 6.67 9.48 -8.10
N LEU A 85 6.17 9.31 -6.86
CA LEU A 85 7.01 8.83 -5.75
C LEU A 85 7.44 7.37 -5.96
N ARG A 86 6.54 6.53 -6.49
CA ARG A 86 6.87 5.15 -6.84
C ARG A 86 7.92 5.08 -7.93
N GLN A 87 7.80 5.93 -8.94
CA GLN A 87 8.75 6.00 -10.05
C GLN A 87 10.12 6.47 -9.55
N ALA A 88 10.18 7.56 -8.77
CA ALA A 88 11.43 8.05 -8.17
C ALA A 88 12.11 6.98 -7.29
N MET A 89 11.32 6.25 -6.48
CA MET A 89 11.86 5.16 -5.66
C MET A 89 12.38 3.99 -6.52
N LYS A 90 11.71 3.68 -7.62
CA LYS A 90 12.14 2.62 -8.55
C LYS A 90 13.46 3.02 -9.22
N GLU A 91 13.56 4.25 -9.70
CA GLU A 91 14.76 4.79 -10.33
C GLU A 91 15.96 4.80 -9.39
N ASN A 92 15.81 5.31 -8.18
CA ASN A 92 16.89 5.30 -7.19
C ASN A 92 17.34 3.85 -6.85
N ARG A 93 16.41 2.89 -6.75
CA ARG A 93 16.76 1.47 -6.56
C ARG A 93 17.55 0.89 -7.73
N MET A 94 17.22 1.29 -8.97
CA MET A 94 17.98 0.88 -10.15
C MET A 94 19.40 1.45 -10.09
N LYS A 95 19.55 2.76 -9.81
CA LYS A 95 20.86 3.42 -9.62
C LYS A 95 21.68 2.73 -8.53
N PHE A 96 21.08 2.43 -7.39
CA PHE A 96 21.76 1.72 -6.30
C PHE A 96 22.24 0.33 -6.74
N ARG A 97 21.39 -0.43 -7.45
CA ARG A 97 21.76 -1.77 -7.93
C ARG A 97 22.90 -1.71 -8.93
N GLU A 98 22.85 -0.77 -9.87
CA GLU A 98 23.87 -0.56 -10.89
C GLU A 98 25.20 -0.13 -10.27
N ALA A 99 25.19 0.89 -9.40
CA ALA A 99 26.37 1.33 -8.66
C ALA A 99 27.03 0.18 -7.89
N LYS A 100 26.22 -0.65 -7.22
CA LYS A 100 26.71 -1.84 -6.51
C LYS A 100 27.32 -2.87 -7.47
N GLN A 101 26.71 -3.11 -8.63
CA GLN A 101 27.23 -4.05 -9.63
C GLN A 101 28.55 -3.59 -10.24
N ASN A 102 28.73 -2.27 -10.38
CA ASN A 102 29.94 -1.65 -10.92
C ASN A 102 31.04 -1.46 -9.86
N GLY A 103 30.84 -1.93 -8.62
CA GLY A 103 31.85 -1.84 -7.56
C GLY A 103 32.00 -0.43 -6.97
N ALA A 104 30.94 0.39 -6.97
CA ALA A 104 30.97 1.71 -6.34
C ALA A 104 31.35 1.64 -4.85
N ASP A 105 32.01 2.69 -4.38
CA ASP A 105 32.45 2.82 -2.99
C ASP A 105 31.28 2.96 -2.00
N GLU A 106 31.59 2.79 -0.71
CA GLU A 106 30.59 2.87 0.36
C GLU A 106 29.93 4.25 0.45
N ALA A 107 30.68 5.33 0.16
CA ALA A 107 30.18 6.69 0.16
C ALA A 107 29.06 6.88 -0.88
N THR A 108 29.28 6.42 -2.12
CA THR A 108 28.29 6.47 -3.21
C THR A 108 27.05 5.65 -2.86
N LEU A 109 27.24 4.43 -2.37
CA LEU A 109 26.12 3.56 -1.97
C LEU A 109 25.31 4.16 -0.81
N THR A 110 25.97 4.83 0.13
CA THR A 110 25.32 5.51 1.26
C THR A 110 24.54 6.73 0.80
N SER A 111 25.10 7.54 -0.10
CA SER A 111 24.40 8.68 -0.71
C SER A 111 23.10 8.24 -1.39
N LEU A 112 23.16 7.21 -2.24
CA LEU A 112 21.98 6.67 -2.93
C LEU A 112 20.92 6.14 -1.95
N LYS A 113 21.32 5.55 -0.82
CA LYS A 113 20.38 5.15 0.23
C LYS A 113 19.72 6.35 0.90
N ASN A 114 20.47 7.42 1.15
CA ASN A 114 19.98 8.63 1.81
C ASN A 114 18.97 9.38 0.94
N GLU A 115 19.14 9.37 -0.39
CA GLU A 115 18.15 9.89 -1.34
C GLU A 115 16.77 9.20 -1.23
N MET A 116 16.72 7.94 -0.76
CA MET A 116 15.44 7.23 -0.58
C MET A 116 14.63 7.74 0.60
N ALA A 117 15.26 8.33 1.61
CA ALA A 117 14.60 8.73 2.86
C ALA A 117 13.44 9.72 2.65
N PRO A 118 13.62 10.87 1.96
CA PRO A 118 12.53 11.82 1.74
C PRO A 118 11.39 11.21 0.90
N ILE A 119 11.71 10.36 -0.08
CA ILE A 119 10.68 9.69 -0.91
C ILE A 119 9.84 8.75 -0.03
N ARG A 120 10.47 7.99 0.89
CA ARG A 120 9.76 7.12 1.83
C ARG A 120 8.84 7.92 2.75
N GLU A 121 9.30 9.07 3.23
CA GLU A 121 8.51 9.94 4.10
C GLU A 121 7.26 10.48 3.39
N GLN A 122 7.43 10.99 2.17
CA GLN A 122 6.29 11.46 1.36
C GLN A 122 5.32 10.32 1.03
N MET A 123 5.82 9.13 0.70
CA MET A 123 4.97 7.95 0.50
C MET A 123 4.19 7.59 1.77
N LYS A 124 4.83 7.67 2.94
CA LYS A 124 4.19 7.41 4.23
C LYS A 124 3.09 8.42 4.53
N ALA A 125 3.35 9.72 4.35
CA ALA A 125 2.35 10.77 4.56
C ALA A 125 1.10 10.55 3.69
N GLN A 126 1.31 10.21 2.41
CA GLN A 126 0.21 9.93 1.47
C GLN A 126 -0.55 8.65 1.84
N HIS A 127 0.15 7.63 2.32
CA HIS A 127 -0.50 6.44 2.88
C HIS A 127 -1.34 6.79 4.11
N GLU A 128 -0.84 7.60 5.04
CA GLU A 128 -1.57 8.03 6.24
C GLU A 128 -2.81 8.85 5.88
N ALA A 129 -2.71 9.76 4.91
CA ALA A 129 -3.86 10.52 4.40
C ALA A 129 -4.95 9.58 3.85
N VAL A 130 -4.59 8.62 2.99
CA VAL A 130 -5.52 7.59 2.49
C VAL A 130 -6.07 6.73 3.62
N LYS A 131 -5.25 6.38 4.64
CA LYS A 131 -5.72 5.64 5.82
C LYS A 131 -6.83 6.40 6.51
N SER A 132 -6.62 7.68 6.76
CA SER A 132 -7.54 8.53 7.51
C SER A 132 -8.89 8.62 6.80
N GLN A 133 -8.88 8.88 5.49
CA GLN A 133 -10.10 8.91 4.67
C GLN A 133 -10.87 7.59 4.70
N ILE A 134 -10.15 6.46 4.63
CA ILE A 134 -10.76 5.13 4.72
C ILE A 134 -11.30 4.86 6.12
N MET A 135 -10.62 5.27 7.20
CA MET A 135 -11.10 5.08 8.56
C MET A 135 -12.38 5.88 8.85
N ALA A 136 -12.56 7.02 8.18
CA ALA A 136 -13.74 7.87 8.32
C ALA A 136 -15.03 7.24 7.78
N ILE A 137 -14.94 6.31 6.82
CA ILE A 137 -16.11 5.61 6.25
C ILE A 137 -16.47 4.31 6.98
N LEU A 138 -15.69 3.90 7.99
CA LEU A 138 -15.95 2.69 8.78
C LEU A 138 -16.89 2.98 9.95
N THR A 139 -17.71 1.98 10.30
CA THR A 139 -18.51 2.01 11.52
C THR A 139 -17.62 1.82 12.75
N ASP A 140 -18.11 2.21 13.93
CA ASP A 140 -17.33 2.07 15.17
C ASP A 140 -17.06 0.60 15.53
N GLU A 141 -17.99 -0.30 15.22
CA GLU A 141 -17.76 -1.75 15.35
C GLU A 141 -16.63 -2.24 14.42
N GLN A 142 -16.60 -1.77 13.17
CA GLN A 142 -15.53 -2.10 12.23
C GLN A 142 -14.17 -1.54 12.70
N LYS A 143 -14.15 -0.33 13.27
CA LYS A 143 -12.94 0.26 13.88
C LYS A 143 -12.46 -0.54 15.09
N ALA A 144 -13.37 -0.97 15.97
CA ALA A 144 -13.03 -1.83 17.12
C ALA A 144 -12.42 -3.17 16.66
N LYS A 145 -13.00 -3.80 15.63
CA LYS A 145 -12.46 -5.03 15.01
C LYS A 145 -11.07 -4.82 14.40
N LEU A 146 -10.77 -3.62 13.88
CA LEU A 146 -9.41 -3.28 13.44
C LEU A 146 -8.44 -3.16 14.60
N ALA A 147 -8.80 -2.47 15.68
CA ALA A 147 -7.95 -2.28 16.85
C ALA A 147 -7.58 -3.64 17.49
N GLU A 148 -8.55 -4.54 17.65
CA GLU A 148 -8.31 -5.90 18.17
C GLU A 148 -7.32 -6.68 17.28
N ARG A 149 -7.47 -6.58 15.95
CA ARG A 149 -6.56 -7.23 15.00
C ARG A 149 -5.17 -6.62 15.05
N GLU A 150 -5.05 -5.32 15.25
CA GLU A 150 -3.76 -4.64 15.41
C GLU A 150 -3.05 -5.13 16.69
N ALA A 151 -3.76 -5.26 17.81
CA ALA A 151 -3.24 -5.83 19.05
C ALA A 151 -2.74 -7.27 18.87
N LYS A 152 -3.57 -8.17 18.32
CA LYS A 152 -3.18 -9.56 18.02
C LYS A 152 -1.97 -9.65 17.09
N ARG A 153 -1.84 -8.73 16.14
CA ARG A 153 -0.66 -8.66 15.26
C ARG A 153 0.57 -8.14 15.98
N ALA A 154 0.42 -7.25 16.97
CA ALA A 154 1.53 -6.77 17.80
C ALA A 154 2.07 -7.89 18.69
N GLU A 155 1.19 -8.64 19.36
CA GLU A 155 1.55 -9.82 20.16
C GLU A 155 2.30 -10.87 19.35
N ARG A 156 1.77 -11.24 18.17
CA ARG A 156 2.46 -12.18 17.27
C ARG A 156 3.83 -11.68 16.81
N ARG A 157 3.99 -10.36 16.64
CA ARG A 157 5.28 -9.77 16.30
C ARG A 157 6.25 -9.83 17.49
N ALA A 158 5.79 -9.53 18.69
CA ALA A 158 6.58 -9.64 19.91
C ALA A 158 7.04 -11.08 20.16
N ALA A 159 6.13 -12.07 20.07
CA ALA A 159 6.45 -13.48 20.22
C ALA A 159 7.51 -13.95 19.20
N ARG A 160 7.40 -13.51 17.93
CA ARG A 160 8.41 -13.82 16.90
C ARG A 160 9.76 -13.16 17.20
N LYS A 161 9.77 -11.95 17.74
CA LYS A 161 11.01 -11.26 18.15
C LYS A 161 11.70 -12.04 19.27
N ALA A 162 10.96 -12.38 20.32
CA ALA A 162 11.47 -13.17 21.45
C ALA A 162 12.00 -14.54 20.99
N ALA A 163 11.27 -15.24 20.12
CA ALA A 163 11.72 -16.53 19.57
C ALA A 163 12.99 -16.42 18.70
N ARG A 164 13.25 -15.26 18.08
CA ARG A 164 14.50 -15.02 17.33
C ARG A 164 15.67 -14.71 18.28
N GLU A 165 15.40 -14.01 19.37
CA GLU A 165 16.40 -13.67 20.40
C GLU A 165 16.79 -14.89 21.25
N ALA A 166 15.87 -15.84 21.44
CA ALA A 166 16.12 -17.08 22.18
C ALA A 166 16.86 -18.16 21.37
N LYS A 167 17.06 -17.98 20.06
CA LYS A 167 17.89 -18.88 19.26
C LYS A 167 19.35 -18.49 19.43
N PRO A 168 20.25 -19.40 19.83
CA PRO A 168 21.68 -19.13 19.83
C PRO A 168 22.10 -18.66 18.44
N GLN A 169 22.87 -17.57 18.38
CA GLN A 169 23.57 -17.22 17.16
C GLN A 169 24.76 -18.18 17.07
N GLU A 170 24.58 -19.27 16.31
CA GLU A 170 25.69 -20.14 15.87
C GLU A 170 26.59 -19.41 14.86
#